data_AF-A0AAU5VQT7-F1
#
_entry.id   AF-A0AAU5VQT7-F1
#
_cell.length_a   1.000
_cell.length_b   1.000
_cell.length_c   1.000
_cell.angle_alpha   90.00
_cell.angle_beta   90.00
_cell.angle_gamma   90.00
#
_symmetry.space_group_name_H-M   'P 1'
#
loop_
_entity.id
_entity.type
_entity.pdbx_description
1 polymer ?
#
loop_
_entity_poly.entity_id
_entity_poly.type
_entity_poly.pdbx_seq_one_letter_code
_entity_poly.pdbx_strand_id
1 'polypeptide(L)'
;MRRTVQFLTAVAAATALGAAPAHATPATATTSAADRPGPGRALGWEPAPSAPWDVTAGQRCDFAIHGEPVVDEVVQRVLDRHPDGSPKRVAYKGDLVVRVTNQETGAFHDADASGSAIVEYRTDGSQFWSVLGPVLVGVGEGNLDRGMYLVDGVWTLFISASGHRTVTMAHGTTTDICGLIA
;
A
#
# COMPACT_ATOMS: atom_id res chain seq x y z
N MET A 1 -39.86 -9.15 26.95
CA MET A 1 -40.52 -10.17 27.79
C MET A 1 -39.49 -11.24 28.16
N ARG A 2 -39.24 -11.43 29.48
CA ARG A 2 -38.88 -12.67 30.22
C ARG A 2 -37.98 -13.71 29.52
N ARG A 3 -36.83 -14.17 30.02
CA ARG A 3 -36.42 -14.71 31.35
C ARG A 3 -34.89 -14.95 31.28
N THR A 4 -34.04 -14.45 32.17
CA THR A 4 -33.57 -15.05 33.45
C THR A 4 -33.24 -16.55 33.37
N VAL A 5 -31.98 -16.96 33.63
CA VAL A 5 -31.58 -17.93 34.68
C VAL A 5 -30.06 -17.79 34.93
N GLN A 6 -29.72 -17.54 36.19
CA GLN A 6 -28.39 -17.59 36.79
C GLN A 6 -28.02 -19.04 37.13
N PHE A 7 -26.73 -19.39 37.11
CA PHE A 7 -26.21 -20.47 37.96
C PHE A 7 -25.06 -19.95 38.82
N LEU A 8 -25.21 -20.22 40.12
CA LEU A 8 -24.37 -19.84 41.24
C LEU A 8 -23.24 -20.86 41.48
N THR A 9 -22.14 -20.33 42.05
CA THR A 9 -21.28 -20.89 43.13
C THR A 9 -20.56 -22.23 42.95
N ALA A 10 -19.25 -22.24 43.21
CA ALA A 10 -18.71 -22.62 44.53
C ALA A 10 -17.20 -22.35 44.66
N VAL A 11 -16.82 -21.95 45.87
CA VAL A 11 -15.47 -21.68 46.39
C VAL A 11 -14.82 -22.99 46.83
N ALA A 12 -13.50 -23.14 46.65
CA ALA A 12 -12.68 -24.01 47.50
C ALA A 12 -11.25 -23.44 47.63
N ALA A 13 -10.89 -23.08 48.86
CA ALA A 13 -9.55 -22.72 49.29
C ALA A 13 -8.79 -23.98 49.75
N ALA A 14 -7.50 -24.06 49.46
CA ALA A 14 -6.58 -24.95 50.16
C ALA A 14 -5.17 -24.35 50.18
N THR A 15 -4.70 -23.99 51.38
CA THR A 15 -3.32 -23.62 51.70
C THR A 15 -2.50 -24.86 52.04
N ALA A 16 -1.28 -24.99 51.51
CA ALA A 16 -0.22 -25.78 52.13
C ALA A 16 1.18 -25.25 51.76
N LEU A 17 1.96 -24.98 52.80
CA LEU A 17 3.38 -24.62 52.81
C LEU A 17 4.27 -25.77 52.32
N GLY A 18 5.31 -25.43 51.55
CA GLY A 18 6.44 -26.31 51.27
C GLY A 18 7.66 -25.50 50.82
N ALA A 19 8.70 -25.46 51.64
CA ALA A 19 9.95 -24.75 51.38
C ALA A 19 11.02 -25.72 50.84
N ALA A 20 11.70 -25.33 49.75
CA ALA A 20 13.08 -25.72 49.42
C ALA A 20 13.66 -24.73 48.38
N PRO A 21 14.88 -24.20 48.56
CA PRO A 21 15.51 -23.33 47.58
C PRO A 21 16.20 -24.18 46.51
N ALA A 22 15.69 -24.16 45.28
CA ALA A 22 16.43 -24.64 44.13
C ALA A 22 17.29 -23.49 43.59
N HIS A 23 18.61 -23.63 43.69
CA HIS A 23 19.57 -22.78 43.01
C HIS A 23 19.40 -22.94 41.50
N ALA A 24 18.66 -22.03 40.87
CA ALA A 24 18.65 -21.88 39.42
C ALA A 24 19.89 -21.06 39.02
N THR A 25 20.83 -21.73 38.35
CA THR A 25 21.90 -21.11 37.58
C THR A 25 21.31 -20.03 36.66
N PRO A 26 21.88 -18.81 36.60
CA PRO A 26 21.49 -17.86 35.58
C PRO A 26 21.88 -18.44 34.23
N ALA A 27 20.87 -18.88 33.47
CA ALA A 27 21.04 -19.11 32.05
C ALA A 27 21.42 -17.74 31.45
N THR A 28 22.69 -17.62 31.06
CA THR A 28 23.17 -16.53 30.22
C THR A 28 22.22 -16.46 29.03
N ALA A 29 21.40 -15.42 28.98
CA ALA A 29 20.59 -15.12 27.80
C ALA A 29 21.60 -14.84 26.68
N THR A 30 21.88 -15.86 25.88
CA THR A 30 22.52 -15.70 24.59
C THR A 30 21.59 -14.77 23.82
N THR A 31 21.96 -13.49 23.72
CA THR A 31 21.35 -12.56 22.80
C THR A 31 21.44 -13.22 21.44
N SER A 32 20.35 -13.84 20.99
CA SER A 32 20.24 -14.35 19.63
C SER A 32 20.60 -13.19 18.73
N ALA A 33 21.71 -13.35 18.00
CA ALA A 33 22.06 -12.50 16.86
C ALA A 33 21.05 -12.78 15.74
N ALA A 34 19.79 -12.47 15.99
CA ALA A 34 18.66 -12.56 15.09
C ALA A 34 18.22 -11.12 14.76
N ASP A 35 19.15 -10.35 14.22
CA ASP A 35 18.82 -9.14 13.46
C ASP A 35 19.96 -8.78 12.51
N ARG A 36 20.53 -9.82 11.88
CA ARG A 36 21.36 -9.61 10.70
C ARG A 36 20.38 -9.46 9.53
N PRO A 37 20.26 -8.28 8.90
CA PRO A 37 19.36 -8.11 7.76
C PRO A 37 19.71 -9.15 6.72
N GLY A 38 18.72 -9.94 6.28
CA GLY A 38 18.90 -10.84 5.15
C GLY A 38 19.37 -10.05 3.92
N PRO A 39 20.15 -10.68 3.02
CA PRO A 39 20.58 -10.03 1.78
C PRO A 39 19.33 -9.65 0.98
N GLY A 40 18.95 -8.38 1.04
CA GLY A 40 17.72 -7.85 0.41
C GLY A 40 17.08 -6.69 1.17
N ARG A 41 17.23 -6.64 2.51
CA ARG A 41 16.71 -5.52 3.30
C ARG A 41 17.73 -4.38 3.34
N ALA A 42 17.83 -3.65 2.23
CA ALA A 42 18.63 -2.43 2.17
C ALA A 42 18.15 -1.49 3.29
N LEU A 43 19.08 -1.00 4.12
CA LEU A 43 18.77 -0.17 5.29
C LEU A 43 17.79 0.96 4.92
N GLY A 44 16.66 1.00 5.62
CA GLY A 44 15.61 2.02 5.46
C GLY A 44 14.54 1.72 4.40
N TRP A 45 14.66 0.64 3.62
CA TRP A 45 13.56 0.18 2.76
C TRP A 45 12.68 -0.82 3.50
N GLU A 46 11.37 -0.65 3.39
CA GLU A 46 10.35 -1.54 3.97
C GLU A 46 9.31 -1.92 2.91
N PRO A 47 8.69 -3.10 3.01
CA PRO A 47 7.60 -3.49 2.10
C PRO A 47 6.46 -2.47 2.11
N ALA A 48 5.90 -2.19 0.94
CA ALA A 48 4.77 -1.29 0.75
C ALA A 48 3.73 -1.92 -0.20
N PRO A 49 3.05 -3.00 0.24
CA PRO A 49 2.13 -3.73 -0.61
C PRO A 49 0.93 -2.87 -1.03
N SER A 50 0.53 -3.01 -2.27
CA SER A 50 -0.64 -2.44 -2.89
C SER A 50 -1.88 -3.26 -2.52
N ALA A 51 -2.97 -2.58 -2.16
CA ALA A 51 -4.26 -3.25 -1.94
C ALA A 51 -5.03 -3.38 -3.27
N PRO A 52 -5.86 -4.42 -3.44
CA PRO A 52 -6.82 -4.45 -4.52
C PRO A 52 -7.85 -3.32 -4.39
N TRP A 53 -8.43 -2.90 -5.50
CA TRP A 53 -9.35 -1.76 -5.55
C TRP A 53 -10.45 -1.95 -6.59
N ASP A 54 -11.56 -1.26 -6.36
CA ASP A 54 -12.71 -1.21 -7.27
C ASP A 54 -13.01 0.23 -7.66
N VAL A 55 -13.44 0.40 -8.90
CA VAL A 55 -13.89 1.69 -9.44
C VAL A 55 -15.20 1.44 -10.16
N THR A 56 -16.22 2.23 -9.82
CA THR A 56 -17.53 2.08 -10.47
C THR A 56 -17.51 2.64 -11.89
N ALA A 57 -18.41 2.12 -12.73
CA ALA A 57 -18.71 2.70 -14.03
C ALA A 57 -18.90 4.22 -13.92
N GLY A 58 -18.37 4.97 -14.89
CA GLY A 58 -18.47 6.43 -14.88
C GLY A 58 -17.35 7.14 -14.12
N GLN A 59 -16.60 6.48 -13.23
CA GLN A 59 -15.52 7.15 -12.48
C GLN A 59 -14.18 7.21 -13.23
N ARG A 60 -13.85 6.16 -14.01
CA ARG A 60 -12.65 6.08 -14.86
C ARG A 60 -13.03 5.59 -16.26
N CYS A 61 -13.43 4.34 -16.38
CA CYS A 61 -13.98 3.78 -17.61
C CYS A 61 -15.51 3.95 -17.64
N ASP A 62 -16.14 3.64 -18.79
CA ASP A 62 -17.60 3.61 -18.91
C ASP A 62 -18.25 2.40 -18.20
N PHE A 63 -17.45 1.37 -17.91
CA PHE A 63 -17.81 0.18 -17.15
C PHE A 63 -17.06 0.13 -15.81
N ALA A 64 -17.52 -0.73 -14.90
CA ALA A 64 -16.85 -0.96 -13.62
C ALA A 64 -15.55 -1.75 -13.82
N ILE A 65 -14.49 -1.40 -13.09
CA ILE A 65 -13.19 -2.10 -13.15
C ILE A 65 -12.73 -2.54 -11.77
N HIS A 66 -12.05 -3.68 -11.74
CA HIS A 66 -11.34 -4.20 -10.57
C HIS A 66 -9.83 -4.20 -10.86
N GLY A 67 -9.03 -3.73 -9.91
CA GLY A 67 -7.58 -3.80 -9.98
C GLY A 67 -7.02 -4.67 -8.86
N GLU A 68 -6.19 -5.66 -9.21
CA GLU A 68 -5.51 -6.53 -8.24
C GLU A 68 -4.01 -6.65 -8.56
N PRO A 69 -3.11 -6.51 -7.58
CA PRO A 69 -1.70 -6.82 -7.79
C PRO A 69 -1.52 -8.32 -8.01
N VAL A 70 -0.95 -8.71 -9.16
CA VAL A 70 -0.55 -10.10 -9.46
C VAL A 70 0.94 -10.33 -9.24
N VAL A 71 1.73 -9.25 -9.24
CA VAL A 71 3.10 -9.18 -8.74
C VAL A 71 3.21 -7.94 -7.87
N ASP A 72 3.79 -8.06 -6.68
CA ASP A 72 4.00 -6.93 -5.78
C ASP A 72 5.24 -7.14 -4.90
N GLU A 73 6.34 -6.56 -5.35
CA GLU A 73 7.61 -6.47 -4.62
C GLU A 73 7.93 -5.00 -4.29
N VAL A 74 6.89 -4.17 -4.16
CA VAL A 74 7.05 -2.74 -3.91
C VAL A 74 7.63 -2.51 -2.52
N VAL A 75 8.65 -1.67 -2.48
CA VAL A 75 9.27 -1.17 -1.25
C VAL A 75 9.22 0.34 -1.21
N GLN A 76 9.09 0.87 0.01
CA GLN A 76 9.14 2.30 0.28
C GLN A 76 10.28 2.67 1.22
N ARG A 77 10.69 3.94 1.17
CA ARG A 77 11.54 4.57 2.17
C ARG A 77 11.05 5.97 2.48
N VAL A 78 10.69 6.22 3.74
CA VAL A 78 10.39 7.59 4.22
C VAL A 78 11.67 8.41 4.25
N LEU A 79 11.71 9.50 3.49
CA LEU A 79 12.85 10.40 3.35
C LEU A 79 12.77 11.62 4.27
N ASP A 80 11.55 12.06 4.57
CA ASP A 80 11.26 13.22 5.42
C ASP A 80 9.89 13.04 6.07
N ARG A 81 9.69 13.66 7.25
CA ARG A 81 8.43 13.62 8.02
C ARG A 81 7.95 15.02 8.35
N HIS A 82 6.64 15.17 8.48
CA HIS A 82 6.03 16.36 9.06
C HIS A 82 6.29 16.40 10.58
N PRO A 83 6.09 17.55 11.25
CA PRO A 83 6.25 17.66 12.70
C PRO A 83 5.37 16.70 13.53
N ASP A 84 4.24 16.26 12.98
CA ASP A 84 3.35 15.27 13.59
C ASP A 84 3.84 13.81 13.41
N GLY A 85 4.97 13.60 12.73
CA GLY A 85 5.56 12.30 12.44
C GLY A 85 5.01 11.63 11.17
N SER A 86 3.98 12.18 10.51
CA SER A 86 3.47 11.63 9.26
C SER A 86 4.50 11.75 8.13
N PRO A 87 4.51 10.83 7.15
CA PRO A 87 5.43 10.92 6.02
C PRO A 87 5.19 12.20 5.21
N LYS A 88 6.25 12.96 4.97
CA LYS A 88 6.22 14.16 4.12
C LYS A 88 6.77 13.85 2.73
N ARG A 89 7.82 13.05 2.65
CA ARG A 89 8.43 12.62 1.39
C ARG A 89 8.80 11.16 1.46
N VAL A 90 8.36 10.37 0.48
CA VAL A 90 8.57 8.92 0.45
C VAL A 90 9.06 8.52 -0.94
N ALA A 91 10.08 7.67 -0.99
CA ALA A 91 10.51 7.04 -2.24
C ALA A 91 9.87 5.65 -2.35
N TYR A 92 9.40 5.30 -3.54
CA TYR A 92 8.81 4.00 -3.90
C TYR A 92 9.56 3.41 -5.10
N LYS A 93 9.69 2.08 -5.12
CA LYS A 93 10.20 1.29 -6.24
C LYS A 93 9.87 -0.18 -6.04
N GLY A 94 10.04 -0.99 -7.07
CA GLY A 94 9.91 -2.44 -7.02
C GLY A 94 8.99 -2.93 -8.13
N ASP A 95 8.99 -4.24 -8.34
CA ASP A 95 8.16 -4.85 -9.38
C ASP A 95 6.70 -4.79 -8.94
N LEU A 96 5.84 -4.27 -9.82
CA LEU A 96 4.41 -4.19 -9.60
C LEU A 96 3.69 -4.46 -10.91
N VAL A 97 2.90 -5.52 -10.95
CA VAL A 97 1.99 -5.79 -12.06
C VAL A 97 0.58 -5.83 -11.52
N VAL A 98 -0.28 -4.96 -12.04
CA VAL A 98 -1.69 -4.86 -11.63
C VAL A 98 -2.56 -5.38 -12.76
N ARG A 99 -3.32 -6.43 -12.50
CA ARG A 99 -4.39 -6.87 -13.39
C ARG A 99 -5.57 -5.93 -13.25
N VAL A 100 -5.91 -5.24 -14.33
CA VAL A 100 -7.11 -4.40 -14.42
C VAL A 100 -8.14 -5.13 -15.25
N THR A 101 -9.30 -5.43 -14.63
CA THR A 101 -10.35 -6.27 -15.20
C THR A 101 -11.63 -5.46 -15.36
N ASN A 102 -12.24 -5.52 -16.54
CA ASN A 102 -13.62 -5.11 -16.78
C ASN A 102 -14.55 -6.08 -16.05
N GLN A 103 -15.30 -5.59 -15.07
CA GLN A 103 -16.14 -6.44 -14.22
C GLN A 103 -17.36 -7.02 -14.94
N GLU A 104 -17.73 -6.45 -16.10
CA GLU A 104 -18.89 -6.90 -16.87
C GLU A 104 -18.53 -8.03 -17.84
N THR A 105 -17.38 -7.92 -18.51
CA THR A 105 -16.96 -8.85 -19.58
C THR A 105 -15.91 -9.85 -19.13
N GLY A 106 -15.18 -9.56 -18.04
CA GLY A 106 -14.00 -10.32 -17.62
C GLY A 106 -12.75 -10.06 -18.47
N ALA A 107 -12.81 -9.15 -19.45
CA ALA A 107 -11.63 -8.72 -20.20
C ALA A 107 -10.64 -8.04 -19.25
N PHE A 108 -9.35 -8.31 -19.40
CA PHE A 108 -8.33 -7.77 -18.52
C PHE A 108 -7.05 -7.38 -19.25
N HIS A 109 -6.27 -6.54 -18.58
CA HIS A 109 -4.91 -6.21 -18.97
C HIS A 109 -4.01 -6.22 -17.74
N ASP A 110 -2.86 -6.87 -17.84
CA ASP A 110 -1.83 -6.87 -16.81
C ASP A 110 -0.91 -5.66 -17.04
N ALA A 111 -1.16 -4.59 -16.29
CA ALA A 111 -0.42 -3.33 -16.40
C ALA A 111 0.86 -3.41 -15.55
N ASP A 112 2.02 -3.38 -16.21
CA ASP A 112 3.32 -3.22 -15.54
C ASP A 112 3.44 -1.79 -14.99
N ALA A 113 3.35 -1.66 -13.67
CA ALA A 113 3.46 -0.41 -12.92
C ALA A 113 4.74 -0.38 -12.06
N SER A 114 5.81 -1.05 -12.51
CA SER A 114 7.08 -1.23 -11.78
C SER A 114 7.99 0.01 -11.76
N GLY A 115 7.44 1.18 -12.08
CA GLY A 115 8.14 2.45 -12.02
C GLY A 115 8.60 2.82 -10.61
N SER A 116 9.36 3.89 -10.53
CA SER A 116 9.81 4.48 -9.27
C SER A 116 9.31 5.90 -9.12
N ALA A 117 9.01 6.30 -7.88
CA ALA A 117 8.48 7.61 -7.60
C ALA A 117 9.06 8.18 -6.30
N ILE A 118 9.25 9.50 -6.28
CA ILE A 118 9.31 10.26 -5.04
C ILE A 118 7.97 10.98 -4.90
N VAL A 119 7.25 10.67 -3.82
CA VAL A 119 5.96 11.25 -3.49
C VAL A 119 6.12 12.22 -2.33
N GLU A 120 5.69 13.45 -2.54
CA GLU A 120 5.53 14.48 -1.52
C GLU A 120 4.07 14.55 -1.10
N TYR A 121 3.82 14.29 0.19
CA TYR A 121 2.50 14.41 0.81
C TYR A 121 2.41 15.76 1.53
N ARG A 122 1.45 16.60 1.14
CA ARG A 122 1.22 17.90 1.77
C ARG A 122 0.15 17.78 2.86
N THR A 123 0.18 18.71 3.81
CA THR A 123 -0.75 18.73 4.95
C THR A 123 -2.19 19.07 4.55
N ASP A 124 -2.40 19.63 3.36
CA ASP A 124 -3.72 19.87 2.77
C ASP A 124 -4.30 18.64 2.05
N GLY A 125 -3.58 17.51 2.05
CA GLY A 125 -3.95 16.28 1.37
C GLY A 125 -3.54 16.22 -0.10
N SER A 126 -3.02 17.32 -0.68
CA SER A 126 -2.46 17.29 -2.02
C SER A 126 -1.14 16.51 -2.07
N GLN A 127 -0.81 16.00 -3.26
CA GLN A 127 0.39 15.22 -3.49
C GLN A 127 1.15 15.72 -4.70
N PHE A 128 2.47 15.55 -4.69
CA PHE A 128 3.30 15.76 -5.87
C PHE A 128 4.27 14.61 -6.05
N TRP A 129 4.25 14.02 -7.24
CA TRP A 129 4.99 12.81 -7.56
C TRP A 129 6.00 13.17 -8.65
N SER A 130 7.27 12.82 -8.43
CA SER A 130 8.30 12.80 -9.47
C SER A 130 8.54 11.36 -9.86
N VAL A 131 8.29 11.01 -11.11
CA VAL A 131 8.13 9.61 -11.55
C VAL A 131 9.11 9.27 -12.67
N LEU A 132 9.75 8.10 -12.52
CA LEU A 132 10.31 7.34 -13.62
C LEU A 132 9.39 6.13 -13.83
N GLY A 133 8.58 6.19 -14.88
CA GLY A 133 7.55 5.21 -15.19
C GLY A 133 8.11 3.84 -15.60
N PRO A 134 7.21 2.84 -15.74
CA PRO A 134 5.76 2.99 -15.86
C PRO A 134 4.99 3.01 -14.52
N VAL A 135 3.95 3.85 -14.39
CA VAL A 135 3.05 3.86 -13.21
C VAL A 135 1.58 3.97 -13.66
N LEU A 136 0.69 3.22 -13.00
CA LEU A 136 -0.74 3.21 -13.26
C LEU A 136 -1.44 4.41 -12.60
N VAL A 137 -2.24 5.16 -13.39
CA VAL A 137 -2.90 6.40 -12.96
C VAL A 137 -4.37 6.40 -13.39
N GLY A 138 -5.27 6.38 -12.41
CA GLY A 138 -6.68 6.69 -12.66
C GLY A 138 -6.94 8.20 -12.69
N VAL A 139 -7.43 8.73 -13.80
CA VAL A 139 -7.80 10.15 -13.98
C VAL A 139 -9.31 10.29 -14.04
N GLY A 140 -9.85 11.30 -13.35
CA GLY A 140 -11.29 11.51 -13.17
C GLY A 140 -11.60 12.90 -13.64
N GLU A 141 -11.21 13.85 -12.80
CA GLU A 141 -10.97 15.23 -13.22
C GLU A 141 -9.45 15.45 -13.33
N GLY A 142 -9.02 16.06 -14.43
CA GLY A 142 -7.61 16.29 -14.67
C GLY A 142 -7.34 17.04 -15.97
N ASN A 143 -6.06 17.09 -16.36
CA ASN A 143 -5.64 17.58 -17.67
C ASN A 143 -5.63 16.51 -18.76
N LEU A 144 -5.61 15.23 -18.37
CA LEU A 144 -5.96 14.12 -19.24
C LEU A 144 -7.46 13.89 -19.14
N ASP A 145 -8.02 13.29 -20.19
CA ASP A 145 -9.40 12.81 -20.14
C ASP A 145 -9.60 11.80 -19.00
N ARG A 146 -10.86 11.62 -18.60
CA ARG A 146 -11.23 10.61 -17.62
C ARG A 146 -10.86 9.22 -18.15
N GLY A 147 -10.12 8.43 -17.36
CA GLY A 147 -9.65 7.12 -17.79
C GLY A 147 -8.72 6.44 -16.79
N MET A 148 -8.20 5.28 -17.20
CA MET A 148 -7.16 4.55 -16.48
C MET A 148 -5.95 4.43 -17.40
N TYR A 149 -4.81 4.98 -16.99
CA TYR A 149 -3.65 5.11 -17.87
C TYR A 149 -2.41 4.46 -17.27
N LEU A 150 -1.65 3.74 -18.09
CA LEU A 150 -0.25 3.46 -17.78
C LEU A 150 0.61 4.58 -18.36
N VAL A 151 1.29 5.33 -17.49
CA VAL A 151 2.13 6.46 -17.89
C VAL A 151 3.59 6.08 -17.72
N ASP A 152 4.30 6.00 -18.85
CA ASP A 152 5.70 5.58 -18.92
C ASP A 152 6.62 6.72 -19.36
N GLY A 153 7.86 6.73 -18.90
CA GLY A 153 8.87 7.76 -19.16
C GLY A 153 9.23 8.59 -17.94
N VAL A 154 9.58 9.87 -18.14
CA VAL A 154 9.97 10.82 -17.09
C VAL A 154 8.91 11.91 -16.98
N TRP A 155 8.21 11.94 -15.84
CA TRP A 155 7.02 12.78 -15.70
C TRP A 155 6.71 13.11 -14.23
N THR A 156 5.77 14.02 -14.03
CA THR A 156 5.29 14.41 -12.70
C THR A 156 3.78 14.33 -12.61
N LEU A 157 3.28 13.93 -11.43
CA LEU A 157 1.86 13.96 -11.08
C LEU A 157 1.63 15.01 -9.99
N PHE A 158 0.73 15.95 -10.22
CA PHE A 158 0.12 16.71 -9.13
C PHE A 158 -1.29 16.18 -8.87
N ILE A 159 -1.59 15.84 -7.62
CA ILE A 159 -2.95 15.52 -7.18
C ILE A 159 -3.36 16.62 -6.21
N SER A 160 -4.33 17.45 -6.59
CA SER A 160 -4.86 18.49 -5.71
C SER A 160 -5.61 17.89 -4.51
N ALA A 161 -5.87 18.69 -3.49
CA ALA A 161 -6.65 18.28 -2.32
C ALA A 161 -8.08 17.80 -2.67
N SER A 162 -8.67 18.28 -3.77
CA SER A 162 -9.98 17.82 -4.27
C SER A 162 -9.89 16.59 -5.18
N GLY A 163 -8.68 16.12 -5.49
CA GLY A 163 -8.46 14.95 -6.35
C GLY A 163 -8.27 15.25 -7.82
N HIS A 164 -8.32 16.52 -8.27
CA HIS A 164 -7.94 16.89 -9.65
C HIS A 164 -6.48 16.51 -9.92
N ARG A 165 -6.23 15.84 -11.05
CA ARG A 165 -4.91 15.29 -11.40
C ARG A 165 -4.29 15.99 -12.59
N THR A 166 -3.04 16.45 -12.44
CA THR A 166 -2.27 17.06 -13.53
C THR A 166 -1.04 16.21 -13.81
N VAL A 167 -1.00 15.57 -14.98
CA VAL A 167 0.14 14.81 -15.50
C VAL A 167 0.97 15.72 -16.40
N THR A 168 2.25 15.89 -16.08
CA THR A 168 3.20 16.66 -16.92
C THR A 168 4.34 15.75 -17.32
N MET A 169 4.47 15.47 -18.62
CA MET A 169 5.53 14.61 -19.16
C MET A 169 6.68 15.48 -19.67
N ALA A 170 7.91 15.19 -19.23
CA ALA A 170 9.11 15.69 -19.89
C ALA A 170 9.43 14.84 -21.12
N HIS A 171 9.25 13.52 -20.98
CA HIS A 171 9.34 12.53 -22.04
C HIS A 171 8.51 11.31 -21.64
N GLY A 172 7.80 10.67 -22.56
CA GLY A 172 7.01 9.50 -22.22
C GLY A 172 5.83 9.21 -23.14
N THR A 173 5.06 8.21 -22.76
CA THR A 173 3.83 7.77 -23.43
C THR A 173 2.73 7.45 -22.42
N THR A 174 1.49 7.52 -22.87
CA THR A 174 0.31 7.08 -22.11
C THR A 174 -0.37 5.94 -22.85
N THR A 175 -0.64 4.83 -22.15
CA THR A 175 -1.47 3.74 -22.65
C THR A 175 -2.83 3.81 -21.96
N ASP A 176 -3.91 3.91 -22.73
CA ASP A 176 -5.28 3.87 -22.21
C ASP A 176 -5.71 2.43 -21.93
N ILE A 177 -5.82 2.08 -20.65
CA ILE A 177 -6.23 0.76 -20.20
C ILE A 177 -7.72 0.53 -20.44
N CYS A 178 -8.57 1.57 -20.32
CA CYS A 178 -10.00 1.42 -20.55
C CYS A 178 -10.27 0.96 -21.99
N GLY A 179 -9.55 1.52 -22.97
CA GLY A 179 -9.65 1.10 -24.37
C GLY A 179 -9.14 -0.32 -24.64
N LEU A 180 -8.21 -0.85 -23.84
CA LEU A 180 -7.68 -2.21 -24.00
C LEU A 180 -8.62 -3.30 -23.46
N ILE A 181 -9.53 -2.96 -22.55
CA ILE A 181 -10.41 -3.90 -21.84
C ILE A 181 -11.90 -3.62 -22.05
N ALA A 182 -12.23 -2.72 -22.97
CA ALA A 182 -13.60 -2.37 -23.34
C ALA A 182 -14.34 -3.53 -24.03
#